data_AF-A0AA85JSH7-F1
#
_entry.id   AF-A0AA85JSH7-F1
#
_cell.length_a   1.000
_cell.length_b   1.000
_cell.length_c   1.000
_cell.angle_alpha   90.00
_cell.angle_beta   90.00
_cell.angle_gamma   90.00
#
_symmetry.space_group_name_H-M   'P 1'
#
loop_
_entity.id
_entity.type
_entity.pdbx_description
1 polymer ?
#
loop_
_entity_poly.entity_id
_entity_poly.type
_entity_poly.pdbx_seq_one_letter_code
_entity_poly.pdbx_strand_id
1 'polypeptide(L)'
;MEKLIQSINSKLKQLESLATPEAIQYVAECLKVRNEELINKIKSLKDAVVQQELLLGLNQYENRKAMSSAPTTGDNLSSTNAKPESETPHTGSVKPDQTLLKQKDPVKSKPSANERKKPEDKTQSAEKPVDIGRLDMRVGRIIDVSRHPDADSLYVEKVDLGGNEIRTVVSGLVKFVPIEQLQNRVGIFMCNLKPAKMRGVESEAMLMCASAPETSGVEPLIVECQDIRLGDSVIVDGFTHDPDEQLNPKKKIFEQVKPDLRVNDNGIAVYKNVPWKLKNSPNAVIKSLKIKDAQIA
;
A
#
# COMPACT_ATOMS: atom_id res chain seq x y z
N MET A 1 -11.40 40.69 23.03
CA MET A 1 -12.49 39.70 22.96
C MET A 1 -13.38 39.96 21.74
N GLU A 2 -13.84 41.20 21.51
CA GLU A 2 -14.68 41.57 20.35
C GLU A 2 -14.05 41.27 18.98
N LYS A 3 -12.76 41.56 18.77
CA LYS A 3 -12.07 41.26 17.50
C LYS A 3 -12.05 39.76 17.15
N LEU A 4 -12.02 38.88 18.16
CA LEU A 4 -12.04 37.44 17.97
C LEU A 4 -13.44 36.95 17.58
N ILE A 5 -14.47 37.48 18.24
CA ILE A 5 -15.88 37.20 17.93
C ILE A 5 -16.20 37.63 16.50
N GLN A 6 -15.72 38.81 16.08
CA GLN A 6 -15.93 39.34 14.73
C GLN A 6 -15.22 38.49 13.65
N SER A 7 -14.01 37.99 13.95
CA SER A 7 -13.28 37.07 13.06
C SER A 7 -13.95 35.70 12.95
N ILE A 8 -14.46 35.15 14.05
CA ILE A 8 -15.19 33.87 14.06
C ILE A 8 -16.49 33.99 13.27
N ASN A 9 -17.27 35.06 13.49
CA ASN A 9 -18.52 35.30 12.75
C ASN A 9 -18.26 35.51 11.24
N SER A 10 -17.15 36.17 10.88
CA SER A 10 -16.75 36.29 9.48
C SER A 10 -16.40 34.93 8.85
N LYS A 11 -15.70 34.06 9.57
CA LYS A 11 -15.34 32.71 9.10
C LYS A 11 -16.56 31.78 9.03
N LEU A 12 -17.48 31.86 9.98
CA LEU A 12 -18.76 31.15 9.96
C LEU A 12 -19.58 31.53 8.73
N LYS A 13 -19.69 32.83 8.43
CA LYS A 13 -20.41 33.32 7.26
C LYS A 13 -19.77 32.88 5.94
N GLN A 14 -18.43 32.79 5.89
CA GLN A 14 -17.72 32.24 4.73
C GLN A 14 -17.98 30.73 4.58
N LEU A 15 -17.96 29.96 5.66
CA LEU A 15 -18.27 28.53 5.66
C LEU A 15 -19.72 28.25 5.25
N GLU A 16 -20.67 29.03 5.74
CA GLU A 16 -22.09 28.94 5.36
C GLU A 16 -22.30 29.24 3.87
N SER A 17 -21.53 30.18 3.29
CA SER A 17 -21.59 30.47 1.85
C SER A 17 -20.97 29.39 0.96
N LEU A 18 -20.06 28.57 1.51
CA LEU A 18 -19.43 27.44 0.81
C LEU A 18 -20.24 26.15 0.95
N ALA A 19 -21.02 26.02 2.03
CA ALA A 19 -21.86 24.87 2.35
C ALA A 19 -23.34 25.16 2.06
N THR A 20 -23.64 25.80 0.93
CA THR A 20 -25.04 25.98 0.53
C THR A 20 -25.65 24.61 0.18
N PRO A 21 -26.88 24.32 0.64
CA PRO A 21 -27.57 23.07 0.30
C PRO A 21 -27.60 22.80 -1.21
N GLU A 22 -27.67 23.85 -2.02
CA GLU A 22 -27.67 23.80 -3.48
C GLU A 22 -26.31 23.33 -4.03
N ALA A 23 -25.18 23.78 -3.47
CA ALA A 23 -23.86 23.34 -3.89
C ALA A 23 -23.61 21.86 -3.52
N ILE A 24 -24.07 21.45 -2.33
CA ILE A 24 -24.00 20.05 -1.89
C ILE A 24 -24.87 19.16 -2.80
N GLN A 25 -26.08 19.63 -3.12
CA GLN A 25 -26.99 18.90 -4.00
C GLN A 25 -26.44 18.78 -5.43
N TYR A 26 -25.84 19.85 -5.96
CA TYR A 26 -25.17 19.83 -7.27
C TYR A 26 -24.01 18.82 -7.30
N VAL A 27 -23.12 18.83 -6.30
CA VAL A 27 -22.02 17.85 -6.21
C VAL A 27 -22.55 16.41 -6.09
N ALA A 28 -23.60 16.20 -5.29
CA ALA A 28 -24.23 14.89 -5.17
C ALA A 28 -24.83 14.41 -6.49
N GLU A 29 -25.42 15.30 -7.29
CA GLU A 29 -25.95 14.99 -8.62
C GLU A 29 -24.83 14.66 -9.62
N CYS A 30 -23.74 15.44 -9.64
CA CYS A 30 -22.56 15.12 -10.43
C CYS A 30 -21.97 13.75 -10.08
N LEU A 31 -21.90 13.40 -8.79
CA LEU A 31 -21.42 12.09 -8.34
C LEU A 31 -22.34 10.94 -8.78
N LYS A 32 -23.67 11.15 -8.79
CA LYS A 32 -24.62 10.15 -9.30
C LYS A 32 -24.42 9.87 -10.78
N VAL A 33 -24.33 10.93 -11.59
CA VAL A 33 -24.06 10.80 -13.03
C VAL A 33 -22.76 10.05 -13.28
N ARG A 34 -21.68 10.43 -12.58
CA ARG A 34 -20.38 9.75 -12.71
C ARG A 34 -20.45 8.28 -12.30
N ASN A 35 -21.20 7.95 -11.26
CA ASN A 35 -21.40 6.57 -10.84
C ASN A 35 -22.16 5.74 -11.90
N GLU A 36 -23.19 6.30 -12.52
CA GLU A 36 -23.93 5.65 -13.62
C GLU A 36 -23.02 5.37 -14.83
N GLU A 37 -22.18 6.33 -15.20
CA GLU A 37 -21.17 6.13 -16.25
C GLU A 37 -20.18 4.99 -15.92
N LEU A 38 -19.71 4.95 -14.67
CA LEU A 38 -18.80 3.89 -14.22
C LEU A 38 -19.49 2.51 -14.25
N ILE A 39 -20.74 2.42 -13.83
CA ILE A 39 -21.54 1.19 -13.90
C ILE A 39 -21.68 0.73 -15.35
N ASN A 40 -22.00 1.65 -16.27
CA ASN A 40 -22.11 1.35 -17.70
C ASN A 40 -20.77 0.91 -18.29
N LYS A 41 -19.66 1.54 -17.87
CA LYS A 41 -18.33 1.14 -18.32
C LYS A 41 -17.96 -0.26 -17.81
N ILE A 42 -18.25 -0.57 -16.54
CA ILE A 42 -18.06 -1.91 -15.97
C ILE A 42 -18.87 -2.94 -16.76
N LYS A 43 -20.14 -2.64 -17.06
CA LYS A 43 -21.00 -3.54 -17.85
C LYS A 43 -20.39 -3.80 -19.23
N SER A 44 -20.01 -2.75 -19.96
CA SER A 44 -19.39 -2.86 -21.28
C SER A 44 -18.07 -3.63 -21.25
N LEU A 45 -17.23 -3.43 -20.24
CA LEU A 45 -15.96 -4.16 -20.11
C LEU A 45 -16.19 -5.64 -19.79
N LYS A 46 -17.18 -5.95 -18.93
CA LYS A 46 -17.58 -7.35 -18.67
C LYS A 46 -18.05 -8.03 -19.96
N ASP A 47 -18.91 -7.37 -20.72
CA ASP A 47 -19.40 -7.90 -22.00
C ASP A 47 -18.23 -8.11 -22.98
N ALA A 48 -17.28 -7.17 -23.05
CA ALA A 48 -16.10 -7.29 -23.91
C ALA A 48 -15.19 -8.47 -23.52
N VAL A 49 -14.97 -8.68 -22.21
CA VAL A 49 -14.23 -9.85 -21.70
C VAL A 49 -14.95 -11.14 -22.06
N VAL A 50 -16.26 -11.20 -21.85
CA VAL A 50 -17.11 -12.34 -22.22
C VAL A 50 -17.00 -12.66 -23.72
N GLN A 51 -17.03 -11.65 -24.59
CA GLN A 51 -16.87 -11.85 -26.03
C GLN A 51 -15.47 -12.37 -26.40
N GLN A 52 -14.42 -11.87 -25.73
CA GLN A 52 -13.06 -12.37 -25.93
C GLN A 52 -12.87 -13.81 -25.45
N GLU A 53 -13.45 -14.17 -24.30
CA GLU A 53 -13.44 -15.53 -23.77
C GLU A 53 -14.13 -16.52 -24.72
N LEU A 54 -15.29 -16.12 -25.27
CA LEU A 54 -16.02 -16.92 -26.27
C LEU A 54 -15.19 -17.11 -27.56
N LEU A 55 -14.51 -16.05 -28.01
CA LEU A 55 -13.66 -16.08 -29.21
C LEU A 55 -12.43 -16.99 -29.03
N LEU A 56 -11.95 -17.12 -27.80
CA LEU A 56 -10.85 -18.01 -27.42
C LEU A 56 -11.31 -19.44 -27.08
N GLY A 57 -12.60 -19.74 -27.21
CA GLY A 57 -13.17 -21.08 -26.96
C GLY A 57 -13.21 -21.49 -25.49
N LEU A 58 -13.12 -20.53 -24.56
CA LEU A 58 -13.19 -20.78 -23.13
C LEU A 58 -14.67 -20.76 -22.67
N ASN A 59 -15.14 -21.86 -22.07
CA ASN A 59 -16.47 -21.93 -21.47
C ASN A 59 -16.50 -21.13 -20.16
N GLN A 60 -17.49 -20.25 -20.01
CA GLN A 60 -17.68 -19.48 -18.80
C GLN A 60 -18.03 -20.38 -17.61
N TYR A 61 -17.33 -20.17 -16.50
CA TYR A 61 -17.77 -20.69 -15.20
C TYR A 61 -18.89 -19.80 -14.67
N GLU A 62 -20.13 -20.32 -14.66
CA GLU A 62 -21.21 -19.69 -13.92
C GLU A 62 -20.87 -19.63 -12.43
N ASN A 63 -20.65 -18.43 -11.92
CA ASN A 63 -20.47 -18.22 -10.50
C ASN A 63 -21.85 -18.28 -9.82
N ARG A 64 -22.25 -19.47 -9.38
CA ARG A 64 -23.45 -19.67 -8.53
C ARG A 64 -23.26 -18.95 -7.18
N LYS A 65 -23.76 -17.72 -7.08
CA LYS A 65 -24.41 -17.21 -5.86
C LYS A 65 -25.04 -15.84 -6.08
N ALA A 66 -26.36 -15.83 -6.32
CA ALA A 66 -27.29 -14.85 -5.78
C ALA A 66 -28.73 -15.22 -6.20
N MET A 67 -29.38 -16.08 -5.42
CA MET A 67 -30.84 -16.08 -5.36
C MET A 67 -31.27 -16.28 -3.91
N SER A 68 -31.57 -15.17 -3.25
CA SER A 68 -32.42 -15.15 -2.06
C SER A 68 -33.08 -13.77 -2.00
N SER A 69 -34.24 -13.66 -2.64
CA SER A 69 -35.37 -12.84 -2.18
C SER A 69 -36.52 -12.90 -3.19
N ALA A 70 -37.39 -13.89 -3.08
CA ALA A 70 -38.82 -13.75 -3.39
C ALA A 70 -39.61 -14.96 -2.85
N PRO A 71 -40.88 -14.78 -2.46
CA PRO A 71 -41.55 -15.58 -1.45
C PRO A 71 -42.31 -16.80 -1.99
N THR A 72 -42.56 -17.72 -1.05
CA THR A 72 -43.36 -18.94 -1.09
C THR A 72 -44.78 -18.73 -1.62
N THR A 73 -45.22 -19.59 -2.55
CA THR A 73 -46.60 -20.14 -2.59
C THR A 73 -46.66 -21.39 -3.48
N GLY A 74 -47.24 -22.47 -2.94
CA GLY A 74 -48.15 -23.35 -3.69
C GLY A 74 -47.57 -24.62 -4.32
N ASP A 75 -47.72 -25.72 -3.59
CA ASP A 75 -48.36 -26.96 -4.05
C ASP A 75 -47.81 -27.79 -5.24
N ASN A 76 -47.21 -28.93 -4.83
CA ASN A 76 -47.78 -30.28 -4.96
C ASN A 76 -47.44 -31.17 -6.19
N LEU A 77 -47.15 -32.44 -5.84
CA LEU A 77 -47.16 -33.69 -6.65
C LEU A 77 -46.09 -33.78 -7.77
N SER A 78 -45.42 -34.89 -8.05
CA SER A 78 -45.62 -36.30 -7.66
C SER A 78 -44.45 -37.10 -8.27
N SER A 79 -43.89 -38.02 -7.47
CA SER A 79 -43.41 -39.38 -7.85
C SER A 79 -42.21 -39.49 -8.84
N THR A 80 -41.30 -40.45 -8.76
CA THR A 80 -41.30 -41.82 -8.20
C THR A 80 -39.85 -42.29 -7.94
N ASN A 81 -39.70 -43.12 -6.91
CA ASN A 81 -38.82 -44.29 -6.74
C ASN A 81 -37.39 -44.28 -7.31
N ALA A 82 -36.39 -44.40 -6.43
CA ALA A 82 -35.96 -45.71 -5.89
C ALA A 82 -34.86 -45.54 -4.82
N LYS A 83 -35.18 -45.96 -3.59
CA LYS A 83 -34.26 -46.41 -2.52
C LYS A 83 -33.92 -47.91 -2.80
N PRO A 84 -33.14 -48.65 -2.00
CA PRO A 84 -32.25 -48.32 -0.88
C PRO A 84 -30.86 -49.03 -1.03
N GLU A 85 -29.84 -48.87 -0.19
CA GLU A 85 -29.64 -49.46 1.15
C GLU A 85 -28.24 -49.00 1.62
N SER A 86 -28.12 -48.21 2.70
CA SER A 86 -28.13 -48.56 4.13
C SER A 86 -26.76 -49.09 4.61
N GLU A 87 -26.00 -48.27 5.36
CA GLU A 87 -25.93 -48.24 6.85
C GLU A 87 -24.68 -49.01 7.32
N THR A 88 -23.59 -48.36 7.77
CA THR A 88 -23.24 -47.95 9.15
C THR A 88 -23.15 -49.12 10.17
N PRO A 89 -22.61 -48.95 11.39
CA PRO A 89 -21.32 -48.41 11.85
C PRO A 89 -20.64 -49.39 12.87
N HIS A 90 -19.50 -48.98 13.47
CA HIS A 90 -19.08 -49.14 14.91
C HIS A 90 -17.54 -49.30 15.05
N THR A 91 -16.83 -48.34 15.67
CA THR A 91 -16.48 -48.18 17.11
C THR A 91 -15.50 -49.22 17.67
N GLY A 92 -14.35 -48.77 18.21
CA GLY A 92 -13.41 -49.62 18.96
C GLY A 92 -12.14 -48.90 19.42
N SER A 93 -12.08 -48.61 20.72
CA SER A 93 -11.10 -47.87 21.52
C SER A 93 -9.66 -48.45 21.59
N VAL A 94 -8.67 -47.62 22.01
CA VAL A 94 -7.82 -47.76 23.23
C VAL A 94 -6.57 -46.84 23.15
N LYS A 95 -6.29 -46.09 24.23
CA LYS A 95 -5.09 -45.24 24.52
C LYS A 95 -4.05 -46.03 25.38
N PRO A 96 -3.11 -45.40 26.11
CA PRO A 96 -1.76 -44.92 25.78
C PRO A 96 -0.65 -45.61 26.62
N ASP A 97 0.66 -45.41 26.36
CA ASP A 97 1.63 -45.28 27.48
C ASP A 97 2.99 -44.65 27.09
N GLN A 98 3.57 -43.96 28.08
CA GLN A 98 4.86 -43.29 28.16
C GLN A 98 5.97 -44.24 28.63
N THR A 99 7.25 -43.84 28.46
CA THR A 99 8.29 -43.66 29.51
C THR A 99 9.69 -43.59 28.85
N LEU A 100 10.38 -42.43 28.87
CA LEU A 100 11.36 -41.94 29.86
C LEU A 100 12.69 -42.70 29.88
N LEU A 101 13.82 -41.99 29.69
CA LEU A 101 15.02 -42.04 30.55
C LEU A 101 15.90 -40.77 30.35
N LYS A 102 16.44 -40.27 31.47
CA LYS A 102 17.23 -39.04 31.69
C LYS A 102 18.65 -39.39 32.17
N GLN A 103 19.52 -38.36 32.21
CA GLN A 103 20.81 -38.17 32.95
C GLN A 103 22.08 -38.33 32.07
N LYS A 104 23.16 -37.54 32.14
CA LYS A 104 23.73 -36.58 33.12
C LYS A 104 24.89 -35.77 32.44
N ASP A 105 25.13 -34.52 32.83
CA ASP A 105 26.36 -33.71 32.61
C ASP A 105 27.58 -34.25 33.44
N PRO A 106 28.88 -33.83 33.29
CA PRO A 106 29.39 -32.50 32.88
C PRO A 106 30.77 -32.43 32.11
N VAL A 107 31.22 -31.19 31.83
CA VAL A 107 32.62 -30.67 31.77
C VAL A 107 33.16 -30.12 30.42
N LYS A 108 33.37 -28.78 30.43
CA LYS A 108 34.41 -27.92 29.82
C LYS A 108 35.08 -28.30 28.49
N SER A 109 34.98 -27.41 27.50
CA SER A 109 36.15 -26.74 26.88
C SER A 109 35.75 -25.59 25.94
N LYS A 110 36.33 -24.40 26.17
CA LYS A 110 36.50 -23.32 25.17
C LYS A 110 37.62 -23.73 24.19
N PRO A 111 37.59 -23.28 22.92
CA PRO A 111 38.31 -22.04 22.53
C PRO A 111 37.45 -21.17 21.59
N SER A 112 37.30 -19.86 21.82
CA SER A 112 38.22 -18.77 21.46
C SER A 112 38.60 -18.70 19.98
N ALA A 113 38.08 -17.63 19.35
CA ALA A 113 38.67 -16.84 18.27
C ALA A 113 39.12 -17.55 16.98
N ASN A 114 38.34 -17.32 15.91
CA ASN A 114 38.96 -16.95 14.65
C ASN A 114 38.06 -15.98 13.88
N GLU A 115 38.24 -14.69 14.17
CA GLU A 115 37.83 -13.59 13.31
C GLU A 115 38.52 -13.75 11.95
N ARG A 116 37.85 -14.38 10.99
CA ARG A 116 38.20 -14.20 9.58
C ARG A 116 37.65 -12.84 9.15
N LYS A 117 38.44 -11.79 9.39
CA LYS A 117 38.35 -10.52 8.66
C LYS A 117 38.47 -10.85 7.17
N LYS A 118 37.34 -10.81 6.47
CA LYS A 118 37.30 -10.77 5.01
C LYS A 118 38.03 -9.47 4.60
N PRO A 119 38.99 -9.50 3.66
CA PRO A 119 39.66 -8.30 3.21
C PRO A 119 38.61 -7.36 2.64
N GLU A 120 38.51 -6.15 3.20
CA GLU A 120 37.85 -5.04 2.53
C GLU A 120 38.62 -4.78 1.24
N ASP A 121 37.98 -5.14 0.13
CA ASP A 121 38.37 -4.75 -1.21
C ASP A 121 38.32 -3.22 -1.28
N LYS A 122 39.47 -2.59 -1.02
CA LYS A 122 39.72 -1.19 -1.34
C LYS A 122 40.02 -1.09 -2.84
N THR A 123 39.01 -1.38 -3.64
CA THR A 123 38.93 -0.77 -4.96
C THR A 123 38.36 0.63 -4.74
N GLN A 124 39.20 1.65 -4.90
CA GLN A 124 38.78 3.05 -4.98
C GLN A 124 37.93 3.21 -6.26
N SER A 125 36.69 2.76 -6.20
CA SER A 125 35.64 3.22 -7.10
C SER A 125 35.41 4.69 -6.77
N ALA A 126 35.48 5.58 -7.76
CA ALA A 126 34.99 6.94 -7.62
C ALA A 126 33.62 6.90 -6.91
N GLU A 127 33.54 7.52 -5.72
CA GLU A 127 32.36 7.38 -4.88
C GLU A 127 31.18 8.07 -5.57
N LYS A 128 30.09 7.33 -5.83
CA LYS A 128 28.89 7.88 -6.48
C LYS A 128 28.42 9.15 -5.75
N PRO A 129 27.99 10.21 -6.47
CA PRO A 129 27.48 11.43 -5.85
C PRO A 129 26.33 11.11 -4.90
N VAL A 130 26.25 11.81 -3.76
CA VAL A 130 25.18 11.62 -2.77
C VAL A 130 24.00 12.48 -3.16
N ASP A 131 23.13 11.92 -4.00
CA ASP A 131 21.91 12.57 -4.49
C ASP A 131 20.73 11.57 -4.63
N ILE A 132 19.59 12.09 -5.08
CA ILE A 132 18.36 11.31 -5.29
C ILE A 132 18.53 10.13 -6.25
N GLY A 133 19.49 10.19 -7.18
CA GLY A 133 19.73 9.16 -8.18
C GLY A 133 20.10 7.81 -7.58
N ARG A 134 20.60 7.80 -6.34
CA ARG A 134 20.95 6.58 -5.58
C ARG A 134 19.77 5.96 -4.83
N LEU A 135 18.64 6.66 -4.73
CA LEU A 135 17.45 6.14 -4.07
C LEU A 135 16.61 5.32 -5.06
N ASP A 136 16.27 4.09 -4.68
CA ASP A 136 15.34 3.28 -5.45
C ASP A 136 13.92 3.60 -5.00
N MET A 137 13.29 4.56 -5.68
CA MET A 137 11.90 4.93 -5.44
C MET A 137 11.03 4.47 -6.60
N ARG A 138 9.96 3.73 -6.29
CA ARG A 138 9.09 3.13 -7.30
C ARG A 138 7.62 3.37 -7.00
N VAL A 139 6.80 3.35 -8.05
CA VAL A 139 5.34 3.29 -7.91
C VAL A 139 4.93 1.93 -7.35
N GLY A 140 4.11 1.91 -6.32
CA GLY A 140 3.53 0.69 -5.76
C GLY A 140 2.06 0.86 -5.45
N ARG A 141 1.37 -0.27 -5.26
CA ARG A 141 -0.04 -0.31 -4.83
C ARG A 141 -0.18 -1.16 -3.58
N ILE A 142 -0.84 -0.61 -2.57
CA ILE A 142 -1.21 -1.34 -1.36
C ILE A 142 -2.35 -2.30 -1.73
N ILE A 143 -2.07 -3.60 -1.76
CA ILE A 143 -3.07 -4.64 -2.10
C ILE A 143 -3.77 -5.20 -0.87
N ASP A 144 -3.17 -5.06 0.30
CA ASP A 144 -3.75 -5.44 1.59
C ASP A 144 -3.19 -4.54 2.68
N VAL A 145 -4.02 -4.17 3.65
CA VAL A 145 -3.61 -3.38 4.82
C VAL A 145 -4.35 -3.88 6.06
N SER A 146 -3.61 -4.03 7.15
CA SER A 146 -4.14 -4.40 8.46
C SER A 146 -3.48 -3.59 9.56
N ARG A 147 -4.12 -3.49 10.73
CA ARG A 147 -3.48 -2.91 11.91
C ARG A 147 -2.38 -3.86 12.41
N HIS A 148 -1.26 -3.31 12.84
CA HIS A 148 -0.18 -4.10 13.41
C HIS A 148 -0.66 -4.78 14.71
N PRO A 149 -0.40 -6.09 14.90
CA PRO A 149 -0.91 -6.86 16.04
C PRO A 149 -0.42 -6.30 17.39
N ASP A 150 0.85 -5.91 17.45
CA ASP A 150 1.50 -5.45 18.68
C ASP A 150 1.74 -3.92 18.74
N ALA A 151 1.11 -3.13 17.86
CA ALA A 151 1.36 -1.68 17.80
C ALA A 151 0.18 -0.85 17.27
N ASP A 152 -0.47 -0.09 18.16
CA ASP A 152 -1.66 0.71 17.84
C ASP A 152 -1.43 1.83 16.83
N SER A 153 -0.18 2.28 16.65
CA SER A 153 0.16 3.38 15.75
C SER A 153 0.63 2.91 14.38
N LEU A 154 0.74 1.60 14.14
CA LEU A 154 1.32 1.04 12.93
C LEU A 154 0.28 0.26 12.12
N TYR A 155 0.37 0.38 10.80
CA TYR A 155 -0.24 -0.53 9.85
C TYR A 155 0.80 -1.51 9.31
N VAL A 156 0.34 -2.67 8.84
CA VAL A 156 1.11 -3.63 8.06
C VAL A 156 0.45 -3.72 6.69
N GLU A 157 1.18 -3.33 5.66
CA GLU A 157 0.73 -3.33 4.28
C GLU A 157 1.42 -4.43 3.46
N LYS A 158 0.68 -5.03 2.52
CA LYS A 158 1.25 -5.74 1.38
C LYS A 158 1.23 -4.81 0.17
N VAL A 159 2.38 -4.59 -0.43
CA VAL A 159 2.58 -3.62 -1.51
C VAL A 159 3.06 -4.35 -2.76
N ASP A 160 2.27 -4.25 -3.82
CA ASP A 160 2.61 -4.69 -5.18
C ASP A 160 3.43 -3.60 -5.88
N LEU A 161 4.70 -3.89 -6.14
CA LEU A 161 5.65 -3.03 -6.83
C LEU A 161 5.77 -3.39 -8.32
N GLY A 162 4.83 -4.15 -8.87
CA GLY A 162 4.89 -4.64 -10.25
C GLY A 162 5.82 -5.84 -10.40
N GLY A 163 5.78 -6.49 -11.56
CA GLY A 163 6.67 -7.62 -11.86
C GLY A 163 6.54 -8.83 -10.91
N ASN A 164 5.37 -9.02 -10.27
CA ASN A 164 5.13 -10.00 -9.20
C ASN A 164 5.95 -9.77 -7.92
N GLU A 165 6.49 -8.58 -7.73
CA GLU A 165 7.22 -8.19 -6.52
C GLU A 165 6.22 -7.65 -5.48
N ILE A 166 5.94 -8.45 -4.45
CA ILE A 166 5.11 -8.05 -3.30
C ILE A 166 6.00 -7.93 -2.07
N ARG A 167 5.97 -6.76 -1.43
CA ARG A 167 6.74 -6.48 -0.20
C ARG A 167 5.83 -6.20 0.99
N THR A 168 6.35 -6.47 2.18
CA THR A 168 5.73 -6.07 3.44
C THR A 168 6.23 -4.67 3.82
N VAL A 169 5.30 -3.76 4.10
CA VAL A 169 5.60 -2.41 4.58
C VAL A 169 4.94 -2.23 5.94
N VAL A 170 5.61 -1.51 6.84
CA VAL A 170 5.07 -1.13 8.14
C VAL A 170 5.08 0.39 8.22
N SER A 171 3.90 1.01 8.20
CA SER A 171 3.76 2.47 8.20
C SER A 171 3.17 3.00 9.50
N GLY A 172 3.66 4.17 9.95
CA GLY A 172 3.16 4.88 11.13
C GLY A 172 1.93 5.74 10.89
N LEU A 173 0.99 5.29 10.05
CA LEU A 173 -0.07 6.13 9.50
C LEU A 173 -1.42 6.04 10.22
N VAL A 174 -1.57 5.19 11.24
CA VAL A 174 -2.87 4.95 11.91
C VAL A 174 -3.55 6.22 12.41
N LYS A 175 -2.77 7.20 12.89
CA LYS A 175 -3.30 8.47 13.40
C LYS A 175 -3.65 9.49 12.31
N PHE A 176 -3.21 9.25 11.08
CA PHE A 176 -3.23 10.23 10.00
C PHE A 176 -4.11 9.81 8.82
N VAL A 177 -4.10 8.52 8.48
CA VAL A 177 -4.82 7.98 7.32
C VAL A 177 -5.67 6.80 7.78
N PRO A 178 -6.99 6.84 7.54
CA PRO A 178 -7.86 5.71 7.83
C PRO A 178 -7.58 4.57 6.85
N ILE A 179 -7.78 3.33 7.31
CA ILE A 179 -7.38 2.11 6.60
C ILE A 179 -8.04 2.00 5.21
N GLU A 180 -9.27 2.50 5.07
CA GLU A 180 -10.05 2.51 3.83
C GLU A 180 -9.43 3.41 2.75
N GLN A 181 -8.64 4.41 3.15
CA GLN A 181 -7.91 5.28 2.24
C GLN A 181 -6.53 4.72 1.84
N LEU A 182 -6.09 3.64 2.48
CA LEU A 182 -4.85 2.94 2.15
C LEU A 182 -5.11 1.72 1.27
N GLN A 183 -6.24 1.03 1.44
CA GLN A 183 -6.57 -0.12 0.61
C GLN A 183 -6.63 0.26 -0.88
N ASN A 184 -5.93 -0.49 -1.74
CA ASN A 184 -5.78 -0.23 -3.17
C ASN A 184 -5.13 1.12 -3.52
N ARG A 185 -4.56 1.84 -2.55
CA ARG A 185 -3.90 3.13 -2.80
C ARG A 185 -2.61 2.92 -3.58
N VAL A 186 -2.43 3.71 -4.63
CA VAL A 186 -1.15 3.86 -5.32
C VAL A 186 -0.32 4.95 -4.65
N GLY A 187 0.96 4.68 -4.43
CA GLY A 187 1.90 5.63 -3.85
C GLY A 187 3.33 5.40 -4.33
N ILE A 188 4.26 6.17 -3.78
CA ILE A 188 5.70 6.02 -4.02
C ILE A 188 6.34 5.30 -2.84
N PHE A 189 7.16 4.30 -3.13
CA PHE A 189 7.83 3.49 -2.13
C PHE A 189 9.34 3.52 -2.34
N MET A 190 10.09 3.76 -1.28
CA MET A 190 11.55 3.60 -1.28
C MET A 190 11.90 2.14 -0.96
N CYS A 191 12.62 1.50 -1.88
CA CYS A 191 12.77 0.05 -1.96
C CYS A 191 14.21 -0.44 -1.71
N ASN A 192 15.20 0.43 -1.62
CA ASN A 192 16.59 0.04 -1.38
C ASN A 192 17.10 0.42 0.02
N LEU A 193 16.23 0.74 0.97
CA LEU A 193 16.63 0.77 2.38
C LEU A 193 16.96 -0.64 2.87
N LYS A 194 17.84 -0.72 3.86
CA LYS A 194 18.01 -1.97 4.61
C LYS A 194 16.70 -2.28 5.34
N PRO A 195 16.12 -3.50 5.18
CA PRO A 195 14.91 -3.88 5.90
C PRO A 195 15.06 -3.68 7.42
N ALA A 196 13.99 -3.21 8.04
CA ALA A 196 13.97 -2.87 9.45
C ALA A 196 12.80 -3.58 10.14
N LYS A 197 13.09 -4.22 11.29
CA LYS A 197 12.04 -4.81 12.12
C LYS A 197 11.39 -3.76 12.98
N MET A 198 10.07 -3.63 12.84
CA MET A 198 9.23 -2.76 13.64
C MET A 198 8.29 -3.65 14.43
N ARG A 199 8.52 -3.77 15.75
CA ARG A 199 7.69 -4.57 16.67
C ARG A 199 7.50 -6.03 16.22
N GLY A 200 8.53 -6.62 15.61
CA GLY A 200 8.55 -8.02 15.19
C GLY A 200 8.26 -8.26 13.71
N VAL A 201 7.60 -7.32 13.03
CA VAL A 201 7.35 -7.38 11.58
C VAL A 201 8.47 -6.67 10.83
N GLU A 202 8.99 -7.28 9.77
CA GLU A 202 10.04 -6.71 8.92
C GLU A 202 9.42 -5.84 7.83
N SER A 203 9.80 -4.56 7.77
CA SER A 203 9.44 -3.63 6.70
C SER A 203 10.53 -3.63 5.64
N GLU A 204 10.16 -3.95 4.41
CA GLU A 204 11.05 -4.13 3.26
C GLU A 204 11.05 -2.94 2.29
N ALA A 205 10.18 -1.96 2.54
CA ALA A 205 10.14 -0.68 1.86
C ALA A 205 9.57 0.39 2.81
N MET A 206 9.55 1.64 2.33
CA MET A 206 9.01 2.80 3.05
C MET A 206 8.08 3.59 2.14
N LEU A 207 6.84 3.84 2.57
CA LEU A 207 5.87 4.67 1.85
C LEU A 207 6.24 6.15 2.00
N MET A 208 6.48 6.83 0.88
CA MET A 208 6.87 8.24 0.87
C MET A 208 5.67 9.15 1.14
N CYS A 209 5.81 10.01 2.14
CA CYS A 209 4.75 10.90 2.58
C CYS A 209 5.22 12.36 2.62
N ALA A 210 4.31 13.28 2.38
CA ALA A 210 4.48 14.67 2.78
C ALA A 210 4.23 14.79 4.30
N SER A 211 5.14 15.46 5.00
CA SER A 211 5.07 15.69 6.44
C SER A 211 5.24 17.17 6.73
N ALA A 212 4.17 17.79 7.22
CA ALA A 212 4.19 19.18 7.65
C ALA A 212 4.68 19.30 9.10
N PRO A 213 5.57 20.25 9.42
CA PRO A 213 5.88 20.61 10.81
C PRO A 213 4.63 21.20 11.48
N GLU A 214 4.39 20.83 12.73
CA GLU A 214 3.28 21.30 13.57
C GLU A 214 1.86 20.95 13.08
N THR A 215 1.30 19.89 13.68
CA THR A 215 -0.14 19.54 13.73
C THR A 215 -0.88 19.27 12.41
N SER A 216 -0.28 19.51 11.25
CA SER A 216 -0.96 19.46 9.94
C SER A 216 -0.95 18.09 9.24
N GLY A 217 -0.45 17.05 9.92
CA GLY A 217 -0.60 15.66 9.51
C GLY A 217 0.51 15.11 8.62
N VAL A 218 0.37 13.82 8.30
CA VAL A 218 1.22 13.08 7.36
C VAL A 218 0.32 12.60 6.23
N GLU A 219 0.70 12.85 4.99
CA GLU A 219 -0.09 12.48 3.81
C GLU A 219 0.77 11.67 2.83
N PRO A 220 0.37 10.43 2.47
CA PRO A 220 1.08 9.67 1.45
C PRO A 220 1.00 10.35 0.09
N LEU A 221 2.13 10.43 -0.61
CA LEU A 221 2.18 10.96 -1.96
C LEU A 221 1.32 10.10 -2.89
N ILE A 222 0.67 10.76 -3.85
CA ILE A 222 -0.12 10.11 -4.90
C ILE A 222 0.55 10.28 -6.26
N VAL A 223 0.18 9.40 -7.19
CA VAL A 223 0.57 9.49 -8.60
C VAL A 223 -0.69 9.81 -9.42
N GLU A 224 -0.74 11.01 -9.98
CA GLU A 224 -1.81 11.43 -10.88
C GLU A 224 -1.40 11.08 -12.32
N CYS A 225 -1.97 10.00 -12.86
CA CYS A 225 -1.73 9.53 -14.23
C CYS A 225 -2.91 8.69 -14.72
N GLN A 226 -3.18 8.68 -16.03
CA GLN A 226 -4.22 7.84 -16.63
C GLN A 226 -3.79 6.37 -16.77
N ASP A 227 -2.48 6.11 -16.92
CA ASP A 227 -1.92 4.77 -17.11
C ASP A 227 -0.77 4.54 -16.11
N ILE A 228 -1.14 4.14 -14.90
CA ILE A 228 -0.20 3.89 -13.80
C ILE A 228 0.45 2.54 -14.03
N ARG A 229 1.78 2.54 -14.18
CA ARG A 229 2.61 1.33 -14.21
C ARG A 229 3.22 1.09 -12.83
N LEU A 230 2.85 -0.02 -12.20
CA LEU A 230 3.49 -0.44 -10.95
C LEU A 230 4.95 -0.81 -11.23
N GLY A 231 5.84 -0.44 -10.32
CA GLY A 231 7.29 -0.60 -10.44
C GLY A 231 7.99 0.51 -11.22
N ASP A 232 7.24 1.47 -11.78
CA ASP A 232 7.86 2.57 -12.52
C ASP A 232 8.74 3.41 -11.58
N SER A 233 9.95 3.73 -12.04
CA SER A 233 10.99 4.37 -11.23
C SER A 233 10.80 5.87 -11.21
N VAL A 234 10.96 6.46 -10.03
CA VAL A 234 11.04 7.90 -9.86
C VAL A 234 12.40 8.39 -10.33
N ILE A 235 12.41 9.39 -11.20
CA ILE A 235 13.59 10.06 -11.71
C ILE A 235 13.45 11.57 -11.55
N VAL A 236 14.59 12.27 -11.54
CA VAL A 236 14.63 13.73 -11.48
C VAL A 236 15.61 14.22 -12.53
N ASP A 237 15.18 15.13 -13.39
CA ASP A 237 16.01 15.67 -14.46
C ASP A 237 17.26 16.33 -13.88
N GLY A 238 18.41 16.11 -14.54
CA GLY A 238 19.71 16.60 -14.08
C GLY A 238 20.42 15.70 -13.07
N PHE A 239 19.80 14.61 -12.62
CA PHE A 239 20.42 13.60 -11.76
C PHE A 239 20.45 12.24 -12.45
N THR A 240 21.61 11.59 -12.47
CA THR A 240 21.75 10.24 -13.05
C THR A 240 21.03 9.23 -12.16
N HIS A 241 20.03 8.54 -12.70
CA HIS A 241 19.34 7.47 -11.98
C HIS A 241 20.18 6.18 -11.99
N ASP A 242 20.81 5.88 -10.86
CA ASP A 242 21.69 4.74 -10.61
C ASP A 242 21.54 4.29 -9.15
N PRO A 243 20.38 3.69 -8.80
CA PRO A 243 20.07 3.32 -7.43
C PRO A 243 21.05 2.27 -6.89
N ASP A 244 21.44 2.42 -5.63
CA ASP A 244 22.20 1.36 -4.94
C ASP A 244 21.31 0.12 -4.77
N GLU A 245 21.88 -1.09 -4.89
CA GLU A 245 21.14 -2.34 -4.61
C GLU A 245 20.54 -2.34 -3.19
N GLN A 246 21.33 -1.86 -2.22
CA GLN A 246 20.90 -1.59 -0.86
C GLN A 246 21.73 -0.46 -0.26
N LEU A 247 21.06 0.55 0.27
CA LEU A 247 21.68 1.70 0.93
C LEU A 247 22.40 1.26 2.21
N ASN A 248 23.66 1.64 2.34
CA ASN A 248 24.44 1.39 3.55
C ASN A 248 24.02 2.36 4.67
N PRO A 249 23.47 1.87 5.81
CA PRO A 249 23.01 2.74 6.89
C PRO A 249 24.12 3.61 7.51
N LYS A 250 25.39 3.18 7.42
CA LYS A 250 26.53 3.95 7.94
C LYS A 250 26.80 5.20 7.11
N LYS A 251 26.49 5.17 5.81
CA LYS A 251 26.70 6.31 4.90
C LYS A 251 25.60 7.37 5.02
N LYS A 252 24.46 7.05 5.65
CA LYS A 252 23.34 7.98 5.87
C LYS A 252 22.93 8.76 4.60
N ILE A 253 22.87 8.05 3.47
CA ILE A 253 22.62 8.67 2.15
C ILE A 253 21.22 9.29 2.14
N PHE A 254 20.20 8.56 2.57
CA PHE A 254 18.84 9.07 2.62
C PHE A 254 18.74 10.32 3.50
N GLU A 255 19.39 10.34 4.65
CA GLU A 255 19.39 11.48 5.58
C GLU A 255 20.11 12.71 5.02
N GLN A 256 21.11 12.52 4.16
CA GLN A 256 21.77 13.60 3.44
C GLN A 256 20.93 14.13 2.28
N VAL A 257 20.18 13.25 1.59
CA VAL A 257 19.31 13.61 0.47
C VAL A 257 17.97 14.21 0.95
N LYS A 258 17.47 13.75 2.10
CA LYS A 258 16.16 14.07 2.65
C LYS A 258 15.87 15.57 2.71
N PRO A 259 16.72 16.47 3.22
CA PRO A 259 16.41 17.90 3.33
C PRO A 259 15.97 18.57 2.02
N ASP A 260 16.40 18.01 0.89
CA ASP A 260 16.06 18.51 -0.45
C ASP A 260 14.82 17.84 -1.06
N LEU A 261 14.30 16.75 -0.47
CA LEU A 261 13.06 16.08 -0.87
C LEU A 261 11.87 16.83 -0.28
N ARG A 262 11.15 17.60 -1.09
CA ARG A 262 10.06 18.45 -0.61
C ARG A 262 8.82 18.34 -1.47
N VAL A 263 7.70 18.71 -0.88
CA VAL A 263 6.50 19.08 -1.62
C VAL A 263 6.48 20.60 -1.74
N ASN A 264 6.37 21.13 -2.95
CA ASN A 264 6.33 22.58 -3.17
C ASN A 264 4.96 23.21 -2.82
N ASP A 265 4.81 24.50 -3.06
CA ASP A 265 3.58 25.29 -2.87
C ASP A 265 2.38 24.78 -3.71
N ASN A 266 2.66 24.12 -4.82
CA ASN A 266 1.67 23.51 -5.70
C ASN A 266 1.32 22.06 -5.29
N GLY A 267 1.93 21.53 -4.22
CA GLY A 267 1.73 20.15 -3.80
C GLY A 267 2.56 19.14 -4.59
N ILE A 268 3.45 19.57 -5.49
CA ILE A 268 4.25 18.68 -6.35
C ILE A 268 5.50 18.22 -5.59
N ALA A 269 5.81 16.92 -5.67
CA ALA A 269 7.05 16.37 -5.14
C ALA A 269 8.26 16.82 -5.97
N VAL A 270 9.24 17.41 -5.31
CA VAL A 270 10.44 17.99 -5.90
C VAL A 270 11.69 17.52 -5.16
N TYR A 271 12.82 17.48 -5.87
CA TYR A 271 14.16 17.39 -5.30
C TYR A 271 14.98 18.57 -5.79
N LYS A 272 15.52 19.39 -4.88
CA LYS A 272 16.25 20.63 -5.23
C LYS A 272 15.45 21.51 -6.22
N ASN A 273 14.14 21.65 -5.98
CA ASN A 273 13.17 22.36 -6.81
C ASN A 273 12.90 21.77 -8.20
N VAL A 274 13.45 20.60 -8.52
CA VAL A 274 13.15 19.87 -9.77
C VAL A 274 12.05 18.83 -9.51
N PRO A 275 10.93 18.84 -10.27
CA PRO A 275 9.86 17.87 -10.09
C PRO A 275 10.30 16.43 -10.28
N TRP A 276 9.73 15.54 -9.46
CA TRP A 276 9.84 14.11 -9.66
C TRP A 276 9.02 13.71 -10.90
N LYS A 277 9.58 12.82 -11.70
CA LYS A 277 8.94 12.22 -12.87
C LYS A 277 8.99 10.70 -12.76
N LEU A 278 8.15 10.04 -13.54
CA LEU A 278 8.24 8.60 -13.72
C LEU A 278 8.95 8.28 -15.02
N LYS A 279 9.86 7.30 -14.98
CA LYS A 279 10.71 6.91 -16.10
C LYS A 279 9.89 6.46 -17.32
N ASN A 280 8.83 5.67 -17.11
CA ASN A 280 8.02 5.10 -18.18
C ASN A 280 6.65 5.78 -18.33
N SER A 281 6.34 6.77 -17.48
CA SER A 281 5.10 7.56 -17.51
C SER A 281 5.41 9.06 -17.34
N PRO A 282 5.96 9.72 -18.38
CA PRO A 282 6.50 11.08 -18.28
C PRO A 282 5.45 12.16 -18.00
N ASN A 283 4.17 11.87 -18.25
CA ASN A 283 3.05 12.78 -17.97
C ASN A 283 2.47 12.60 -16.55
N ALA A 284 2.98 11.63 -15.77
CA ALA A 284 2.53 11.43 -14.41
C ALA A 284 3.00 12.57 -13.50
N VAL A 285 2.11 13.02 -12.61
CA VAL A 285 2.45 14.03 -11.61
C VAL A 285 2.44 13.37 -10.23
N ILE A 286 3.57 13.46 -9.53
CA ILE A 286 3.69 12.97 -8.15
C ILE A 286 3.44 14.15 -7.20
N LYS A 287 2.44 14.02 -6.33
CA LYS A 287 1.97 15.14 -5.51
C LYS A 287 1.37 14.71 -4.18
N SER A 288 1.30 15.65 -3.26
CA SER A 288 0.42 15.63 -2.10
C SER A 288 -0.86 16.39 -2.44
N LEU A 289 -2.01 15.98 -1.90
CA LEU A 289 -3.28 16.65 -2.18
C LEU A 289 -3.54 17.84 -1.25
N LYS A 290 -3.22 17.67 0.04
CA LYS A 290 -3.55 18.62 1.11
C LYS A 290 -2.32 19.33 1.62
N ILE A 291 -1.22 18.60 1.82
CA ILE A 291 0.01 19.14 2.40
C ILE A 291 0.84 19.83 1.31
N LYS A 292 1.27 21.07 1.58
CA LYS A 292 2.06 21.92 0.69
C LYS A 292 3.24 22.51 1.45
N ASP A 293 4.29 22.89 0.73
CA ASP A 293 5.54 23.41 1.30
C ASP A 293 6.04 22.61 2.51
N ALA A 294 6.20 21.31 2.29
CA ALA A 294 6.46 20.34 3.36
C ALA A 294 7.62 19.42 3.01
N GLN A 295 8.18 18.81 4.05
CA GLN A 295 9.26 17.84 3.92
C GLN A 295 8.67 16.50 3.44
N ILE A 296 9.34 15.83 2.48
CA ILE A 296 9.02 14.44 2.17
C ILE A 296 9.82 13.52 3.11
N ALA A 297 9.16 12.52 3.67
CA ALA A 297 9.73 11.56 4.61
C ALA A 297 9.15 10.16 4.45
#